data_AF-A0A833E7U8-F1
#
_entry.id   AF-A0A833E7U8-F1
#
_cell.length_a   1.000
_cell.length_b   1.000
_cell.length_c   1.000
_cell.angle_alpha   90.00
_cell.angle_beta   90.00
_cell.angle_gamma   90.00
#
_symmetry.space_group_name_H-M   'P 1'
#
loop_
_entity.id
_entity.type
_entity.pdbx_description
1 polymer ?
#
loop_
_entity_poly.entity_id
_entity_poly.type
_entity_poly.pdbx_seq_one_letter_code
_entity_poly.pdbx_strand_id
1 'polypeptide(L)'
;MSKNTQELKDSLPPKHPFELYIAIPASITLTEHTLLLKTVKVGIIARALAIYRVDGVIVYIDRSNAVGEVELIKDILEYLATPPYLRRKLIPLKETLRYAGILPPLKTPNHPRVRNLHNMEFREGLVLSIRDDGVAIVDVGLSRLAELHGVNVKPGDRVVVK
;
A
#
# COMPACT_ATOMS: atom_id res chain seq x y z
N MET A 1 -0.75 -30.26 -12.08
CA MET A 1 -0.19 -29.27 -11.14
C MET A 1 -1.24 -28.28 -10.57
N SER A 2 -2.55 -28.60 -10.53
CA SER A 2 -3.59 -27.63 -10.12
C SER A 2 -4.09 -27.73 -8.66
N LYS A 3 -3.55 -28.63 -7.84
CA LYS A 3 -4.04 -28.85 -6.46
C LYS A 3 -3.50 -27.84 -5.43
N ASN A 4 -2.33 -27.25 -5.65
CA ASN A 4 -1.65 -26.39 -4.66
C ASN A 4 -2.21 -24.97 -4.53
N THR A 5 -2.92 -24.45 -5.55
CA THR A 5 -3.42 -23.05 -5.52
C THR A 5 -4.71 -22.91 -4.70
N GLN A 6 -5.48 -23.98 -4.56
CA GLN A 6 -6.72 -23.99 -3.75
C GLN A 6 -6.37 -24.04 -2.26
N GLU A 7 -5.45 -24.92 -1.85
CA GLU A 7 -5.01 -25.09 -0.46
C GLU A 7 -4.40 -23.82 0.17
N LEU A 8 -3.71 -22.99 -0.62
CA LEU A 8 -3.16 -21.71 -0.16
C LEU A 8 -4.23 -20.63 0.05
N LYS A 9 -5.28 -20.60 -0.79
CA LYS A 9 -6.43 -19.69 -0.60
C LYS A 9 -7.24 -20.05 0.64
N ASP A 10 -7.34 -21.33 0.95
CA ASP A 10 -8.08 -21.84 2.12
C ASP A 10 -7.34 -21.58 3.45
N SER A 11 -6.03 -21.29 3.42
CA SER A 11 -5.23 -20.98 4.62
C SER A 11 -5.23 -19.51 5.06
N LEU A 12 -5.62 -18.58 4.18
CA LEU A 12 -5.70 -17.17 4.52
C LEU A 12 -7.10 -16.89 5.11
N PRO A 13 -7.21 -16.15 6.22
CA PRO A 13 -8.52 -15.81 6.75
C PRO A 13 -9.37 -15.18 5.63
N PRO A 14 -10.66 -15.54 5.48
CA PRO A 14 -11.49 -15.06 4.38
C PRO A 14 -11.72 -13.55 4.51
N LYS A 15 -11.54 -12.79 3.43
CA LYS A 15 -11.85 -11.35 3.41
C LYS A 15 -13.36 -11.12 3.57
N HIS A 16 -13.77 -9.95 4.06
CA HIS A 16 -15.21 -9.59 4.11
C HIS A 16 -15.86 -9.71 2.71
N PRO A 17 -17.15 -10.08 2.64
CA PRO A 17 -17.87 -10.25 1.38
C PRO A 17 -18.33 -8.92 0.75
N PHE A 18 -17.91 -7.78 1.31
CA PHE A 18 -18.27 -6.43 0.88
C PHE A 18 -17.04 -5.53 0.94
N GLU A 19 -17.09 -4.38 0.26
CA GLU A 19 -16.06 -3.35 0.36
C GLU A 19 -16.23 -2.54 1.65
N LEU A 20 -15.18 -2.44 2.46
CA LEU A 20 -15.20 -1.70 3.71
C LEU A 20 -14.41 -0.40 3.58
N TYR A 21 -15.10 0.72 3.73
CA TYR A 21 -14.51 2.05 3.77
C TYR A 21 -14.62 2.66 5.17
N ILE A 22 -13.56 3.34 5.62
CA ILE A 22 -13.54 4.04 6.90
C ILE A 22 -13.30 5.54 6.67
N ALA A 23 -14.19 6.37 7.21
CA ALA A 23 -14.02 7.83 7.21
C ALA A 23 -13.32 8.28 8.50
N ILE A 24 -12.29 9.13 8.38
CA ILE A 24 -11.51 9.64 9.51
C ILE A 24 -11.48 11.18 9.44
N PRO A 25 -11.82 11.87 10.54
CA PRO A 25 -11.71 13.33 10.60
C PRO A 25 -10.24 13.75 10.62
N ALA A 26 -9.90 14.75 9.81
CA ALA A 26 -8.56 15.33 9.77
C ALA A 26 -8.12 15.91 11.12
N SER A 27 -9.07 16.34 11.97
CA SER A 27 -8.76 16.84 13.32
C SER A 27 -8.17 15.80 14.28
N ILE A 28 -8.16 14.51 13.94
CA ILE A 28 -7.67 13.43 14.82
C ILE A 28 -6.20 13.60 15.24
N THR A 29 -5.39 14.27 14.43
CA THR A 29 -3.97 14.57 14.71
C THR A 29 -3.75 15.92 15.37
N LEU A 30 -4.77 16.78 15.47
CA LEU A 30 -4.63 18.11 16.08
C LEU A 30 -4.37 18.04 17.60
N THR A 31 -4.65 16.92 18.24
CA THR A 31 -4.37 16.69 19.66
C THR A 31 -2.88 16.50 19.95
N GLU A 32 -2.05 16.21 18.94
CA GLU A 32 -0.63 15.98 19.09
C GLU A 32 0.18 17.23 18.73
N HIS A 33 1.10 17.60 19.61
CA HIS A 33 1.90 18.82 19.46
C HIS A 33 3.07 18.69 18.48
N THR A 34 3.52 17.47 18.16
CA THR A 34 4.69 17.25 17.31
C THR A 34 4.38 16.33 16.14
N LEU A 35 5.06 16.55 15.01
CA LEU A 35 4.94 15.68 13.83
C LEU A 35 5.23 14.21 14.15
N LEU A 36 6.17 13.95 15.07
CA LEU A 36 6.51 12.62 15.55
C LEU A 36 5.29 11.92 16.15
N LEU A 37 4.61 12.56 17.10
CA LEU A 37 3.44 12.00 17.77
C LEU A 37 2.26 11.81 16.81
N LYS A 38 2.04 12.76 15.90
CA LYS A 38 1.05 12.64 14.83
C LYS A 38 1.34 11.41 13.96
N THR A 39 2.60 11.22 13.58
CA THR A 39 3.06 10.07 12.77
C THR A 39 2.77 8.74 13.48
N VAL A 40 3.10 8.63 14.77
CA VAL A 40 2.82 7.44 15.57
C VAL A 40 1.33 7.15 15.63
N LYS A 41 0.50 8.17 15.90
CA LYS A 41 -0.96 8.03 15.95
C LYS A 41 -1.51 7.49 14.62
N VAL A 42 -1.16 8.11 13.50
CA VAL A 42 -1.63 7.67 12.18
C VAL A 42 -1.12 6.26 11.88
N GLY A 43 0.09 5.90 12.30
CA GLY A 43 0.62 4.54 12.19
C GLY A 43 -0.18 3.49 12.95
N ILE A 44 -0.67 3.81 14.15
CA ILE A 44 -1.55 2.93 14.94
C ILE A 44 -2.90 2.75 14.23
N ILE A 45 -3.48 3.83 13.73
CA ILE A 45 -4.72 3.81 12.94
C ILE A 45 -4.53 2.92 11.71
N ALA A 46 -3.45 3.13 10.95
CA ALA A 46 -3.13 2.33 9.76
C ALA A 46 -3.04 0.82 10.07
N ARG A 47 -2.48 0.46 11.23
CA ARG A 47 -2.45 -0.93 11.68
C ARG A 47 -3.84 -1.50 11.93
N ALA A 48 -4.70 -0.76 12.62
CA ALA A 48 -6.07 -1.20 12.84
C ALA A 48 -6.79 -1.42 11.51
N LEU A 49 -6.68 -0.46 10.58
CA LEU A 49 -7.27 -0.56 9.24
C LEU A 49 -6.76 -1.81 8.49
N ALA A 50 -5.46 -2.10 8.56
CA ALA A 50 -4.88 -3.28 7.93
C ALA A 50 -5.35 -4.60 8.57
N ILE A 51 -5.47 -4.66 9.91
CA ILE A 51 -5.98 -5.83 10.64
C ILE A 51 -7.41 -6.16 10.20
N TYR A 52 -8.26 -5.14 10.08
CA TYR A 52 -9.65 -5.29 9.63
C TYR A 52 -9.80 -5.33 8.10
N ARG A 53 -8.70 -5.28 7.36
CA ARG A 53 -8.63 -5.36 5.89
C ARG A 53 -9.49 -4.33 5.17
N VAL A 54 -9.54 -3.12 5.71
CA VAL A 54 -10.24 -1.98 5.11
C VAL A 54 -9.74 -1.74 3.67
N ASP A 55 -10.68 -1.54 2.75
CA ASP A 55 -10.42 -1.34 1.32
C ASP A 55 -10.04 0.10 1.00
N GLY A 56 -10.61 1.05 1.72
CA GLY A 56 -10.35 2.46 1.50
C GLY A 56 -10.55 3.32 2.74
N VAL A 57 -9.82 4.43 2.78
CA VAL A 57 -9.89 5.41 3.85
C VAL A 57 -10.26 6.76 3.25
N ILE A 58 -11.27 7.41 3.81
CA ILE A 58 -11.70 8.75 3.42
C ILE A 58 -11.28 9.70 4.53
N VAL A 59 -10.32 10.58 4.25
CA VAL A 59 -9.93 11.64 5.19
C VAL A 59 -10.78 12.87 4.88
N TYR A 60 -11.61 13.31 5.82
CA TYR A 60 -12.50 14.46 5.63
C TYR A 60 -12.15 15.60 6.59
N ILE A 61 -12.43 16.82 6.15
CA ILE A 61 -12.17 18.04 6.93
C ILE A 61 -13.39 18.31 7.80
N ASP A 62 -13.26 18.08 9.11
CA ASP A 62 -14.31 18.35 10.10
C ASP A 62 -14.16 19.72 10.76
N ARG A 63 -12.95 20.30 10.72
CA ARG A 63 -12.64 21.63 11.27
C ARG A 63 -11.78 22.43 10.29
N SER A 64 -11.97 23.75 10.26
CA SER A 64 -11.23 24.65 9.38
C SER A 64 -9.72 24.65 9.62
N ASN A 65 -9.29 24.43 10.87
CA ASN A 65 -7.86 24.33 11.21
C ASN A 65 -7.24 22.94 10.95
N ALA A 66 -8.03 21.96 10.48
CA ALA A 66 -7.55 20.62 10.14
C ALA A 66 -7.14 20.45 8.67
N VAL A 67 -7.27 21.49 7.85
CA VAL A 67 -6.97 21.44 6.40
C VAL A 67 -5.53 20.95 6.15
N GLY A 68 -4.56 21.43 6.92
CA GLY A 68 -3.15 21.03 6.80
C GLY A 68 -2.86 19.59 7.27
N GLU A 69 -3.75 18.98 8.04
CA GLU A 69 -3.57 17.61 8.55
C GLU A 69 -3.94 16.55 7.51
N VAL A 70 -4.78 16.90 6.52
CA VAL A 70 -5.22 15.98 5.48
C VAL A 70 -4.03 15.40 4.71
N GLU A 71 -3.09 16.26 4.31
CA GLU A 71 -1.90 15.84 3.56
C GLU A 71 -1.02 14.91 4.39
N LEU A 72 -0.80 15.24 5.67
CA LEU A 72 -0.02 14.42 6.58
C LEU A 72 -0.61 13.00 6.74
N ILE A 73 -1.92 12.91 7.01
CA ILE A 73 -2.60 11.63 7.20
C ILE A 73 -2.54 10.82 5.91
N LYS A 74 -2.85 11.44 4.77
CA LYS A 74 -2.83 10.80 3.45
C LYS A 74 -1.44 10.25 3.13
N ASP A 75 -0.40 11.05 3.28
CA ASP A 75 0.97 10.65 2.98
C ASP A 75 1.42 9.45 3.83
N ILE A 76 1.12 9.46 5.14
CA ILE A 76 1.50 8.36 6.03
C ILE A 76 0.74 7.07 5.66
N LEU A 77 -0.57 7.16 5.37
CA LEU A 77 -1.37 6.02 4.98
C LEU A 77 -0.89 5.43 3.64
N GLU A 78 -0.65 6.27 2.63
CA GLU A 78 -0.10 5.87 1.34
C GLU A 78 1.30 5.25 1.48
N TYR A 79 2.15 5.82 2.34
CA TYR A 79 3.46 5.28 2.64
C TYR A 79 3.39 3.87 3.22
N LEU A 80 2.48 3.63 4.17
CA LEU A 80 2.32 2.33 4.80
C LEU A 80 1.69 1.30 3.86
N ALA A 81 0.71 1.71 3.05
CA ALA A 81 0.03 0.86 2.06
C ALA A 81 0.94 0.47 0.88
N THR A 82 1.98 1.27 0.60
CA THR A 82 2.93 0.98 -0.48
C THR A 82 3.95 -0.10 -0.05
N PRO A 83 4.16 -1.17 -0.82
CA PRO A 83 5.17 -2.18 -0.55
C PRO A 83 6.58 -1.57 -0.45
N PRO A 84 7.45 -2.02 0.48
CA PRO A 84 8.75 -1.38 0.73
C PRO A 84 9.64 -1.23 -0.50
N TYR A 85 9.61 -2.21 -1.41
CA TYR A 85 10.41 -2.20 -2.64
C TYR A 85 9.92 -1.14 -3.66
N LEU A 86 8.65 -0.74 -3.60
CA LEU A 86 8.08 0.33 -4.44
C LEU A 86 8.20 1.71 -3.78
N ARG A 87 8.31 1.81 -2.46
CA ARG A 87 8.33 3.10 -1.74
C ARG A 87 9.39 4.05 -2.27
N ARG A 88 10.62 3.57 -2.52
CA ARG A 88 11.73 4.40 -3.01
C ARG A 88 11.49 4.96 -4.42
N LYS A 89 10.62 4.33 -5.21
CA LYS A 89 10.31 4.74 -6.58
C LYS A 89 9.05 5.61 -6.66
N LEU A 90 8.06 5.32 -5.82
CA LEU A 90 6.74 5.96 -5.88
C LEU A 90 6.58 7.15 -4.95
N ILE A 91 7.34 7.20 -3.86
CA ILE A 91 7.10 8.18 -2.80
C ILE A 91 8.27 9.17 -2.76
N PRO A 92 8.05 10.45 -3.11
CA PRO A 92 9.08 11.46 -2.99
C PRO A 92 9.42 11.72 -1.51
N LEU A 93 10.58 12.33 -1.27
CA LEU A 93 10.92 12.82 0.06
C LEU A 93 9.99 13.99 0.40
N LYS A 94 9.16 13.81 1.44
CA LYS A 94 8.24 14.82 1.94
C LYS A 94 8.50 15.09 3.41
N GLU A 95 8.28 16.33 3.83
CA GLU A 95 8.41 16.75 5.23
C GLU A 95 7.42 16.00 6.14
N THR A 96 6.20 15.76 5.66
CA THR A 96 5.16 14.93 6.31
C THR A 96 5.65 13.53 6.66
N LEU A 97 6.61 13.00 5.89
CA LEU A 97 7.17 11.65 6.03
C LEU A 97 8.53 11.62 6.74
N ARG A 98 9.00 12.74 7.33
CA ARG A 98 10.28 12.83 8.05
C ARG A 98 10.49 11.70 9.05
N TYR A 99 9.44 11.30 9.76
CA TYR A 99 9.49 10.27 10.79
C TYR A 99 8.94 8.91 10.34
N ALA A 100 8.75 8.68 9.03
CA ALA A 100 8.14 7.45 8.52
C ALA A 100 8.91 6.16 8.91
N GLY A 101 10.19 6.27 9.26
CA GLY A 101 11.01 5.14 9.72
C GLY A 101 10.58 4.51 11.04
N ILE A 102 9.81 5.21 11.88
CA ILE A 102 9.28 4.66 13.14
C ILE A 102 7.93 3.95 12.97
N LEU A 103 7.31 4.08 11.80
CA LEU A 103 5.97 3.57 11.56
C LEU A 103 5.95 2.05 11.71
N PRO A 104 4.93 1.51 12.37
CA PRO A 104 4.92 0.09 12.65
C PRO A 104 4.58 -0.70 11.37
N PRO A 105 5.17 -1.89 11.16
CA PRO A 105 4.93 -2.66 9.95
C PRO A 105 3.48 -3.16 9.90
N LEU A 106 2.85 -3.05 8.72
CA LEU A 106 1.48 -3.55 8.50
C LEU A 106 1.41 -5.06 8.28
N LYS A 107 2.51 -5.72 7.86
CA LYS A 107 2.57 -7.16 7.54
C LYS A 107 1.37 -7.65 6.70
N THR A 108 1.00 -6.89 5.68
CA THR A 108 -0.06 -7.26 4.72
C THR A 108 0.42 -8.35 3.75
N PRO A 109 -0.47 -9.14 3.12
CA PRO A 109 -0.10 -10.20 2.18
C PRO A 109 0.78 -9.73 1.02
N ASN A 110 0.68 -8.46 0.62
CA ASN A 110 1.50 -7.82 -0.41
C ASN A 110 2.95 -7.53 0.05
N HIS A 111 3.38 -8.09 1.19
CA HIS A 111 4.71 -7.93 1.77
C HIS A 111 5.42 -9.29 1.89
N PRO A 112 5.74 -9.95 0.76
CA PRO A 112 6.36 -11.27 0.78
C PRO A 112 7.78 -11.18 1.37
N ARG A 113 8.06 -12.00 2.40
CA ARG A 113 9.43 -12.21 2.87
C ARG A 113 10.17 -13.00 1.79
N VAL A 114 11.34 -12.49 1.40
CA VAL A 114 12.25 -12.93 0.31
C VAL A 114 12.59 -14.45 0.29
N ARG A 115 12.16 -15.26 1.26
CA ARG A 115 12.65 -16.63 1.45
C ARG A 115 11.90 -17.75 0.72
N ASN A 116 10.73 -17.51 0.13
CA ASN A 116 9.97 -18.54 -0.57
C ASN A 116 9.70 -18.16 -2.05
N LEU A 117 10.75 -18.16 -2.86
CA LEU A 117 10.69 -17.85 -4.30
C LEU A 117 10.04 -18.96 -5.15
N HIS A 118 9.55 -20.04 -4.55
CA HIS A 118 9.13 -21.24 -5.28
C HIS A 118 7.63 -21.42 -5.52
N ASN A 119 6.75 -20.64 -4.88
CA ASN A 119 5.30 -20.76 -5.11
C ASN A 119 4.66 -19.38 -5.30
N MET A 120 4.06 -19.20 -6.48
CA MET A 120 3.28 -18.04 -6.95
C MET A 120 2.51 -17.31 -5.84
N GLU A 121 3.09 -16.24 -5.31
CA GLU A 121 2.39 -15.24 -4.49
C GLU A 121 2.08 -14.05 -5.39
N PHE A 122 0.81 -13.63 -5.45
CA PHE A 122 0.42 -12.40 -6.13
C PHE A 122 1.30 -11.24 -5.64
N ARG A 123 1.97 -10.54 -6.56
CA ARG A 123 2.86 -9.43 -6.26
C ARG A 123 2.33 -8.16 -6.87
N GLU A 124 2.53 -7.08 -6.14
CA GLU A 124 2.25 -5.76 -6.67
C GLU A 124 3.44 -5.27 -7.49
N GLY A 125 3.18 -4.85 -8.72
CA GLY A 125 4.16 -4.38 -9.67
C GLY A 125 3.90 -2.94 -10.05
N LEU A 126 4.96 -2.21 -10.36
CA LEU A 126 4.89 -0.86 -10.93
C LEU A 126 5.19 -0.92 -12.42
N VAL A 127 4.27 -0.44 -13.25
CA VAL A 127 4.51 -0.31 -14.70
C VAL A 127 5.55 0.77 -14.93
N LEU A 128 6.71 0.39 -15.46
CA LEU A 128 7.82 1.31 -15.75
C LEU A 128 7.67 1.97 -17.12
N SER A 129 7.34 1.17 -18.13
CA SER A 129 7.21 1.61 -19.51
C SER A 129 6.37 0.62 -20.32
N ILE A 130 5.93 1.07 -21.49
CA ILE A 130 5.22 0.24 -22.48
C ILE A 130 6.07 0.28 -23.74
N ARG A 131 6.37 -0.90 -24.28
CA ARG A 131 7.08 -1.06 -25.54
C ARG A 131 6.14 -0.77 -26.72
N ASP A 132 6.72 -0.52 -27.89
CA ASP A 132 5.95 -0.20 -29.11
C ASP A 132 5.02 -1.34 -29.57
N ASP A 133 5.30 -2.57 -29.13
CA ASP A 133 4.48 -3.78 -29.35
C ASP A 133 3.32 -3.92 -28.35
N GLY A 134 3.16 -2.97 -27.43
CA GLY A 134 2.11 -2.98 -26.40
C GLY A 134 2.46 -3.80 -25.16
N VAL A 135 3.70 -4.29 -25.02
CA VAL A 135 4.14 -5.05 -23.83
C VAL A 135 4.52 -4.09 -22.71
N ALA A 136 3.85 -4.23 -21.56
CA ALA A 136 4.14 -3.44 -20.37
C ALA A 136 5.27 -4.08 -19.56
N ILE A 137 6.30 -3.29 -19.25
CA ILE A 137 7.44 -3.69 -18.43
C ILE A 137 7.18 -3.29 -16.99
N VAL A 138 7.18 -4.25 -16.08
CA VAL A 138 6.71 -4.09 -14.71
C VAL A 138 7.80 -4.47 -13.71
N ASP A 139 8.07 -3.59 -12.75
CA ASP A 139 8.93 -3.89 -11.61
C ASP A 139 8.13 -4.52 -10.47
N VAL A 140 8.38 -5.81 -10.20
CA VAL A 140 7.76 -6.60 -9.12
C VAL A 140 8.69 -6.80 -7.91
N GLY A 141 9.76 -6.01 -7.81
CA GLY A 141 10.73 -6.07 -6.71
C GLY A 141 11.61 -7.33 -6.75
N LEU A 142 11.84 -7.88 -7.95
CA LEU A 142 12.73 -9.01 -8.21
C LEU A 142 13.94 -8.57 -9.05
N SER A 143 14.94 -9.44 -9.17
CA SER A 143 16.12 -9.19 -10.01
C SER A 143 15.81 -9.07 -11.51
N ARG A 144 14.63 -9.52 -11.95
CA ARG A 144 14.15 -9.42 -13.33
C ARG A 144 12.80 -8.69 -13.36
N LEU A 145 12.60 -7.88 -14.40
CA LEU A 145 11.33 -7.21 -14.67
C LEU A 145 10.34 -8.23 -15.25
N ALA A 146 9.07 -8.07 -14.91
CA ALA A 146 7.97 -8.85 -15.47
C ALA A 146 7.45 -8.19 -16.74
N GLU A 147 7.00 -9.00 -17.70
CA GLU A 147 6.38 -8.55 -18.94
C GLU A 147 4.89 -8.90 -18.91
N LEU A 148 4.03 -7.90 -19.07
CA LEU A 148 2.58 -8.09 -19.18
C LEU A 148 2.13 -7.81 -20.61
N HIS A 149 1.39 -8.77 -21.16
CA HIS A 149 0.85 -8.71 -22.52
C HIS A 149 -0.66 -8.45 -22.47
N GLY A 150 -1.17 -7.61 -23.38
CA GLY A 150 -2.62 -7.43 -23.58
C GLY A 150 -3.36 -6.70 -22.45
N VAL A 151 -2.66 -5.89 -21.65
CA VAL A 151 -3.25 -5.07 -20.58
C VAL A 151 -3.22 -3.60 -20.96
N ASN A 152 -4.35 -2.91 -20.76
CA ASN A 152 -4.44 -1.46 -20.93
C ASN A 152 -4.01 -0.77 -19.63
N VAL A 153 -2.72 -0.46 -19.53
CA VAL A 153 -2.09 0.18 -18.37
C VAL A 153 -1.27 1.38 -18.83
N LYS A 154 -0.91 2.27 -17.92
CA LYS A 154 -0.03 3.41 -18.18
C LYS A 154 1.24 3.30 -17.33
N PRO A 155 2.37 3.88 -17.78
CA PRO A 155 3.54 4.04 -16.92
C PRO A 155 3.16 4.76 -15.62
N GLY A 156 3.54 4.18 -14.48
CA GLY A 156 3.15 4.65 -13.14
C GLY A 156 2.01 3.87 -12.48
N ASP A 157 1.26 3.06 -13.23
CA ASP A 157 0.17 2.26 -12.66
C ASP A 157 0.69 1.12 -11.77
N ARG A 158 -0.03 0.86 -10.67
CA ARG A 158 0.18 -0.32 -9.81
C ARG A 158 -0.68 -1.46 -10.31
N VAL A 159 -0.05 -2.59 -10.64
CA VAL A 159 -0.69 -3.79 -11.17
C VAL A 159 -0.41 -4.98 -10.27
N VAL A 160 -1.32 -5.96 -10.20
CA VAL A 160 -1.07 -7.21 -9.49
C VAL A 160 -0.69 -8.30 -10.48
N VAL A 161 0.51 -8.84 -10.34
CA VAL A 161 1.08 -9.90 -11.19
C VAL A 161 1.03 -11.23 -10.43
N LYS A 162 0.70 -12.31 -11.12
CA LYS A 162 0.67 -13.69 -10.59
C LYS A 162 1.90 -14.46 -11.02
#